data_AF-A0AAP0M5U3-F1
#
_entry.id   AF-A0AAP0M5U3-F1
#
_cell.length_a   1.000
_cell.length_b   1.000
_cell.length_c   1.000
_cell.angle_alpha   90.00
_cell.angle_beta   90.00
_cell.angle_gamma   90.00
#
_symmetry.space_group_name_H-M   'P 1'
#
loop_
_entity.id
_entity.type
_entity.pdbx_description
1 polymer ?
#
loop_
_entity_poly.entity_id
_entity_poly.type
_entity_poly.pdbx_seq_one_letter_code
_entity_poly.pdbx_strand_id
1 'polypeptide(L)'
;MEETNTRSTAKRNAVVTGANKGIGLEICRQLASNGVEVILTARDEQRGIEAVENLRQSGVSNFVFHQLDVKDSASAFIENHFGKLDILVNNAGDSGIIMNSEAFRAFRPVDRRSVTENNASLLKGIMGQTYEKTKECLETNFYGTKRVTEALLPLLQLSKSARIVNMSSFYGQLKYIGNEKAKAELGNIESLTVERLDEIVQWFLRAFKENKLQANAWPITVSAYRVSKAAVNA
;
A
#
# COMPACT_ATOMS: atom_id res chain seq x y z
N MET A 1 7.72 51.62 -2.61
CA MET A 1 7.41 50.56 -3.59
C MET A 1 7.87 49.27 -2.98
N GLU A 2 6.93 48.50 -2.45
CA GLU A 2 7.20 47.24 -1.77
C GLU A 2 6.79 46.14 -2.76
N GLU A 3 7.78 45.49 -3.37
CA GLU A 3 7.55 44.37 -4.28
C GLU A 3 7.04 43.17 -3.46
N THR A 4 5.72 42.99 -3.44
CA THR A 4 5.11 41.75 -3.00
C THR A 4 5.49 40.65 -3.99
N ASN A 5 6.49 39.85 -3.61
CA ASN A 5 6.91 38.65 -4.33
C ASN A 5 5.82 37.57 -4.23
N THR A 6 4.74 37.73 -4.99
CA THR A 6 3.76 36.67 -5.21
C THR A 6 4.40 35.63 -6.11
N ARG A 7 5.16 34.71 -5.52
CA ARG A 7 5.35 33.40 -6.14
C ARG A 7 3.95 32.80 -6.28
N SER A 8 3.40 32.86 -7.49
CA SER A 8 2.35 31.94 -7.91
C SER A 8 2.87 30.54 -7.66
N THR A 9 2.53 29.94 -6.52
CA THR A 9 2.83 28.54 -6.26
C THR A 9 1.93 27.76 -7.20
N ALA A 10 2.47 27.31 -8.34
CA ALA A 10 1.76 26.46 -9.27
C ALA A 10 1.05 25.34 -8.50
N LYS A 11 -0.28 25.27 -8.65
CA LYS A 11 -1.14 24.32 -7.95
C LYS A 11 -0.58 22.90 -8.13
N ARG A 12 -0.29 22.22 -7.01
CA ARG A 12 0.21 20.85 -7.01
C ARG A 12 -0.95 19.88 -7.05
N ASN A 13 -0.76 18.72 -7.66
CA ASN A 13 -1.74 17.65 -7.63
C ASN A 13 -1.18 16.34 -7.02
N ALA A 14 -2.07 15.54 -6.47
CA ALA A 14 -1.73 14.30 -5.78
C ALA A 14 -2.70 13.18 -6.11
N VAL A 15 -2.19 11.97 -6.37
CA VAL A 15 -2.99 10.75 -6.43
C VAL A 15 -2.79 9.98 -5.12
N VAL A 16 -3.90 9.59 -4.48
CA VAL A 16 -3.86 8.76 -3.27
C VAL A 16 -4.68 7.50 -3.52
N THR A 17 -4.03 6.33 -3.49
CA THR A 17 -4.70 5.06 -3.78
C THR A 17 -5.44 4.50 -2.58
N GLY A 18 -6.60 3.86 -2.79
CA GLY A 18 -7.37 3.22 -1.72
C GLY A 18 -7.83 4.19 -0.63
N ALA A 19 -8.28 5.37 -1.05
CA ALA A 19 -8.45 6.53 -0.21
C ALA A 19 -9.91 6.85 0.19
N ASN A 20 -10.85 5.93 -0.04
CA ASN A 20 -12.24 6.12 0.39
C ASN A 20 -12.46 5.95 1.91
N LYS A 21 -11.44 5.51 2.66
CA LYS A 21 -11.51 5.33 4.13
C LYS A 21 -10.12 5.33 4.76
N GLY A 22 -10.09 5.34 6.10
CA GLY A 22 -8.88 5.11 6.89
C GLY A 22 -7.79 6.14 6.63
N ILE A 23 -6.53 5.68 6.61
CA ILE A 23 -5.36 6.56 6.46
C ILE A 23 -5.38 7.30 5.12
N GLY A 24 -5.75 6.64 4.01
CA GLY A 24 -5.79 7.29 2.70
C GLY A 24 -6.78 8.46 2.63
N LEU A 25 -7.97 8.31 3.23
CA LEU A 25 -8.96 9.40 3.29
C LEU A 25 -8.43 10.62 4.05
N GLU A 26 -7.73 10.35 5.15
CA GLU A 26 -7.13 11.37 6.00
C GLU A 26 -5.95 12.07 5.31
N ILE A 27 -5.13 11.34 4.56
CA ILE A 27 -4.08 11.90 3.70
C ILE A 27 -4.70 12.85 2.67
N CYS A 28 -5.79 12.43 2.01
CA CYS A 28 -6.50 13.31 1.08
C CYS A 28 -6.93 14.61 1.75
N ARG A 29 -7.58 14.51 2.92
CA ARG A 29 -8.03 15.68 3.69
C ARG A 29 -6.88 16.64 3.97
N GLN A 30 -5.77 16.14 4.50
CA GLN A 30 -4.62 16.97 4.88
C GLN A 30 -3.94 17.61 3.66
N LEU A 31 -3.72 16.86 2.57
CA LEU A 31 -3.14 17.42 1.34
C LEU A 31 -4.02 18.55 0.78
N ALA A 32 -5.33 18.33 0.70
CA ALA A 32 -6.26 19.31 0.17
C ALA A 32 -6.40 20.56 1.07
N SER A 33 -6.38 20.40 2.39
CA SER A 33 -6.31 21.53 3.35
C SER A 33 -5.03 22.35 3.19
N ASN A 34 -3.96 21.78 2.62
CA ASN A 34 -2.72 22.47 2.29
C ASN A 34 -2.66 22.95 0.83
N GLY A 35 -3.81 23.06 0.15
CA GLY A 35 -3.93 23.64 -1.20
C GLY A 35 -3.54 22.71 -2.35
N VAL A 36 -3.34 21.41 -2.09
CA VAL A 36 -3.09 20.41 -3.13
C VAL A 36 -4.41 19.95 -3.74
N GLU A 37 -4.45 19.78 -5.06
CA GLU A 37 -5.56 19.11 -5.74
C GLU A 37 -5.43 17.61 -5.61
N VAL A 38 -6.37 16.98 -4.92
CA VAL A 38 -6.26 15.56 -4.61
C VAL A 38 -7.21 14.75 -5.47
N ILE A 39 -6.64 13.74 -6.09
CA ILE A 39 -7.36 12.71 -6.82
C ILE A 39 -7.48 11.52 -5.90
N LEU A 40 -8.64 11.45 -5.26
CA LEU A 40 -9.03 10.38 -4.36
C LEU A 40 -9.42 9.19 -5.22
N THR A 41 -8.74 8.06 -5.04
CA THR A 41 -9.09 6.85 -5.78
C THR A 41 -9.56 5.73 -4.88
N ALA A 42 -10.47 4.92 -5.41
CA ALA A 42 -11.01 3.76 -4.73
C ALA A 42 -11.43 2.72 -5.76
N ARG A 43 -11.35 1.44 -5.39
CA ARG A 43 -11.81 0.34 -6.25
C ARG A 43 -13.32 0.31 -6.43
N ASP A 44 -14.05 0.81 -5.43
CA ASP A 44 -15.50 0.86 -5.40
C ASP A 44 -15.93 2.30 -5.67
N GLU A 45 -16.63 2.51 -6.78
CA GLU A 45 -17.02 3.84 -7.27
C GLU A 45 -17.95 4.55 -6.30
N GLN A 46 -18.99 3.87 -5.83
CA GLN A 46 -19.97 4.44 -4.92
C GLN A 46 -19.31 4.92 -3.61
N ARG A 47 -18.48 4.08 -2.99
CA ARG A 47 -17.76 4.46 -1.77
C ARG A 47 -16.77 5.60 -1.99
N GLY A 48 -16.21 5.71 -3.19
CA GLY A 48 -15.32 6.80 -3.57
C GLY A 48 -16.05 8.13 -3.69
N ILE A 49 -17.22 8.13 -4.32
CA ILE A 49 -18.11 9.30 -4.43
C ILE A 49 -18.55 9.76 -3.03
N GLU A 50 -19.06 8.84 -2.22
CA GLU A 50 -19.47 9.12 -0.84
C GLU A 50 -18.32 9.71 0.01
N ALA A 51 -17.10 9.20 -0.17
CA ALA A 51 -15.92 9.73 0.52
C ALA A 51 -15.61 11.19 0.14
N VAL A 52 -15.70 11.54 -1.14
CA VAL A 52 -15.49 12.92 -1.61
C VAL A 52 -16.60 13.85 -1.11
N GLU A 53 -17.85 13.41 -1.10
CA GLU A 53 -18.98 14.20 -0.56
C GLU A 53 -18.80 14.49 0.93
N ASN A 54 -18.43 13.49 1.73
CA ASN A 54 -18.15 13.65 3.16
C ASN A 54 -17.00 14.64 3.41
N LEU A 55 -15.95 14.60 2.59
CA LEU A 55 -14.84 15.55 2.69
C LEU A 55 -15.27 16.98 2.33
N ARG A 56 -16.13 17.14 1.31
CA ARG A 56 -16.67 18.45 0.92
C ARG A 56 -17.53 19.08 2.02
N GLN A 57 -18.32 18.28 2.72
CA GLN A 57 -19.08 18.74 3.89
C GLN A 57 -18.19 19.24 5.03
N SER A 58 -16.92 18.82 5.07
CA SER A 58 -15.93 19.29 6.04
C SER A 58 -15.24 20.61 5.65
N GLY A 59 -15.71 21.28 4.59
CA GLY A 59 -15.22 22.59 4.15
C GLY A 59 -14.00 22.56 3.24
N VAL A 60 -13.60 21.39 2.73
CA VAL A 60 -12.46 21.22 1.82
C VAL A 60 -12.97 20.78 0.44
N SER A 61 -12.67 21.52 -0.63
CA SER A 61 -13.29 21.31 -1.95
C SER A 61 -12.35 20.82 -3.06
N ASN A 62 -11.03 20.76 -2.81
CA ASN A 62 -10.01 20.41 -3.80
C ASN A 62 -9.88 18.89 -4.04
N PHE A 63 -11.00 18.23 -4.34
CA PHE A 63 -11.08 16.79 -4.57
C PHE A 63 -11.73 16.44 -5.90
N VAL A 64 -11.10 15.51 -6.61
CA VAL A 64 -11.67 14.78 -7.74
C VAL A 64 -11.68 13.30 -7.38
N PHE A 65 -12.79 12.62 -7.64
CA PHE A 65 -12.85 11.17 -7.53
C PHE A 65 -12.48 10.53 -8.86
N HIS A 66 -11.75 9.42 -8.82
CA HIS A 66 -11.59 8.52 -9.95
C HIS A 66 -11.53 7.07 -9.46
N GLN A 67 -12.27 6.18 -10.13
CA GLN A 67 -12.22 4.76 -9.80
C GLN A 67 -10.84 4.18 -10.16
N LEU A 68 -10.27 3.38 -9.26
CA LEU A 68 -9.02 2.64 -9.49
C LEU A 68 -8.96 1.41 -8.58
N ASP A 69 -8.95 0.21 -9.16
CA ASP A 69 -8.40 -0.97 -8.49
C ASP A 69 -6.93 -1.12 -8.92
N VAL A 70 -6.02 -1.08 -7.95
CA VAL A 70 -4.57 -1.15 -8.20
C VAL A 70 -4.14 -2.48 -8.80
N LYS A 71 -4.98 -3.52 -8.74
CA LYS A 71 -4.75 -4.83 -9.37
C LYS A 71 -4.95 -4.80 -10.89
N ASP A 72 -5.74 -3.86 -11.38
CA ASP A 72 -6.05 -3.71 -12.80
C ASP A 72 -5.06 -2.75 -13.48
N SER A 73 -5.10 -2.68 -14.82
CA SER A 73 -4.28 -1.72 -15.56
C SER A 73 -4.62 -0.29 -15.16
N ALA A 74 -3.61 0.49 -14.78
CA ALA A 74 -3.76 1.90 -14.45
C ALA A 74 -3.70 2.82 -15.70
N SER A 75 -3.58 2.28 -16.92
CA SER A 75 -3.48 3.08 -18.14
C SER A 75 -4.72 3.97 -18.36
N ALA A 76 -5.93 3.43 -18.15
CA ALA A 76 -7.17 4.17 -18.30
C ALA A 76 -7.32 5.36 -17.32
N PHE A 77 -6.58 5.33 -16.20
CA PHE A 77 -6.53 6.42 -15.24
C PHE A 77 -5.70 7.61 -15.74
N ILE A 78 -4.65 7.36 -16.54
CA ILE A 78 -3.73 8.39 -17.07
C ILE A 78 -4.42 9.24 -18.14
N GLU A 79 -5.20 8.61 -19.01
CA GLU A 79 -5.69 9.23 -20.25
C GLU A 79 -6.66 10.41 -20.01
N ASN A 80 -7.28 10.49 -18.84
CA ASN A 80 -8.46 11.34 -18.68
C ASN A 80 -8.26 12.64 -17.87
N HIS A 81 -7.15 12.88 -17.15
CA HIS A 81 -7.21 13.92 -16.10
C HIS A 81 -5.97 14.78 -15.81
N PHE A 82 -4.76 14.52 -16.33
CA PHE A 82 -3.57 15.25 -15.86
C PHE A 82 -2.55 15.61 -16.94
N GLY A 83 -2.14 16.89 -16.96
CA GLY A 83 -0.95 17.33 -17.69
C GLY A 83 0.38 17.05 -16.97
N LYS A 84 0.34 16.80 -15.65
CA LYS A 84 1.50 16.41 -14.81
C LYS A 84 1.00 15.77 -13.50
N LEU A 85 1.87 15.08 -12.77
CA LEU A 85 1.61 14.62 -11.39
C LEU A 85 2.72 15.08 -10.44
N ASP A 86 2.39 15.66 -9.29
CA ASP A 86 3.41 16.09 -8.32
C ASP A 86 3.62 15.14 -7.13
N ILE A 87 2.58 14.38 -6.74
CA ILE A 87 2.61 13.49 -5.57
C ILE A 87 1.86 12.20 -5.90
N LEU A 88 2.48 11.05 -5.69
CA LEU A 88 1.82 9.75 -5.64
C LEU A 88 1.92 9.19 -4.22
N VAL A 89 0.79 8.81 -3.64
CA VAL A 89 0.72 8.06 -2.38
C VAL A 89 0.14 6.68 -2.66
N ASN A 90 1.00 5.67 -2.65
CA ASN A 90 0.61 4.25 -2.74
C ASN A 90 0.14 3.77 -1.37
N ASN A 91 -1.14 4.02 -1.06
CA ASN A 91 -1.78 3.70 0.22
C ASN A 91 -2.63 2.42 0.16
N ALA A 92 -3.18 2.06 -1.00
CA ALA A 92 -3.98 0.84 -1.14
C ALA A 92 -3.25 -0.39 -0.57
N GLY A 93 -3.95 -1.18 0.23
CA GLY A 93 -3.36 -2.33 0.88
C GLY A 93 -4.38 -3.33 1.42
N ASP A 94 -3.96 -4.59 1.47
CA ASP A 94 -4.67 -5.74 2.00
C ASP A 94 -3.80 -6.43 3.07
N SER A 95 -4.44 -7.02 4.08
CA SER A 95 -3.75 -7.67 5.19
C SER A 95 -3.39 -9.13 4.89
N GLY A 96 -3.95 -9.74 3.85
CA GLY A 96 -3.72 -11.13 3.48
C GLY A 96 -4.26 -12.16 4.46
N ILE A 97 -5.13 -11.75 5.39
CA ILE A 97 -5.70 -12.62 6.43
C ILE A 97 -7.22 -12.60 6.41
N ILE A 98 -7.80 -13.71 6.85
CA ILE A 98 -9.20 -13.82 7.24
C ILE A 98 -9.26 -13.63 8.75
N MET A 99 -10.03 -12.64 9.21
CA MET A 99 -10.18 -12.35 10.63
C MET A 99 -11.54 -12.81 11.14
N ASN A 100 -11.55 -13.68 12.14
CA ASN A 100 -12.74 -13.94 12.94
C ASN A 100 -12.91 -12.79 13.94
N SER A 101 -13.81 -11.86 13.64
CA SER A 101 -13.98 -10.63 14.40
C SER A 101 -14.50 -10.87 15.83
N GLU A 102 -15.33 -11.88 16.04
CA GLU A 102 -15.84 -12.22 17.37
C GLU A 102 -14.74 -12.83 18.24
N ALA A 103 -14.05 -13.84 17.71
CA ALA A 103 -12.91 -14.46 18.39
C ALA A 103 -11.80 -13.44 18.66
N PHE A 104 -11.53 -12.51 17.72
CA PHE A 104 -10.55 -11.44 17.91
C PHE A 104 -10.95 -10.44 19.01
N ARG A 105 -12.23 -10.13 19.16
CA ARG A 105 -12.73 -9.26 20.25
C ARG A 105 -12.69 -9.95 21.61
N ALA A 106 -13.00 -11.26 21.63
CA ALA A 106 -12.91 -12.09 22.82
C ALA A 106 -11.44 -12.38 23.21
N PHE A 107 -10.52 -12.34 22.25
CA PHE A 107 -9.10 -12.53 22.48
C PHE A 107 -8.52 -11.33 23.25
N ARG A 108 -8.22 -11.55 24.52
CA ARG A 108 -7.57 -10.59 25.41
C ARG A 108 -6.15 -11.04 25.77
N PRO A 109 -5.12 -10.81 24.93
CA PRO A 109 -3.75 -10.92 25.37
C PRO A 109 -3.39 -9.73 26.25
N VAL A 110 -2.66 -9.99 27.33
CA VAL A 110 -1.79 -9.01 27.97
C VAL A 110 -0.77 -8.60 26.90
N ASP A 111 -1.01 -7.43 26.30
CA ASP A 111 -0.34 -6.84 25.14
C ASP A 111 -0.43 -7.63 23.81
N ARG A 112 -1.12 -7.06 22.81
CA ARG A 112 -1.19 -7.58 21.42
C ARG A 112 0.19 -7.73 20.76
N ARG A 113 1.24 -7.15 21.36
CA ARG A 113 2.66 -7.27 20.94
C ARG A 113 3.32 -8.59 21.34
N SER A 114 2.67 -9.45 22.13
CA SER A 114 3.25 -10.71 22.61
C SER A 114 3.14 -11.88 21.62
N VAL A 115 2.49 -11.69 20.47
CA VAL A 115 2.41 -12.71 19.42
C VAL A 115 3.66 -12.68 18.54
N THR A 116 4.33 -13.82 18.48
CA THR A 116 5.56 -14.11 17.74
C THR A 116 5.35 -15.38 16.91
N GLU A 117 6.32 -15.77 16.08
CA GLU A 117 6.25 -17.05 15.35
C GLU A 117 6.15 -18.25 16.31
N ASN A 118 6.76 -18.17 17.50
CA ASN A 118 6.82 -19.26 18.47
C ASN A 118 5.46 -19.55 19.15
N ASN A 119 4.53 -18.60 19.14
CA ASN A 119 3.19 -18.77 19.70
C ASN A 119 2.09 -18.46 18.68
N ALA A 120 2.39 -18.63 17.39
CA ALA A 120 1.45 -18.50 16.28
C ALA A 120 0.17 -19.33 16.45
N SER A 121 0.27 -20.47 17.14
CA SER A 121 -0.87 -21.35 17.45
C SER A 121 -1.95 -20.66 18.28
N LEU A 122 -1.62 -19.61 19.06
CA LEU A 122 -2.60 -18.81 19.81
C LEU A 122 -3.59 -18.09 18.90
N LEU A 123 -3.24 -17.87 17.63
CA LEU A 123 -4.07 -17.20 16.65
C LEU A 123 -4.98 -18.17 15.89
N LYS A 124 -4.86 -19.48 16.13
CA LYS A 124 -5.67 -20.49 15.45
C LYS A 124 -7.15 -20.26 15.75
N GLY A 125 -7.96 -20.14 14.70
CA GLY A 125 -9.39 -19.82 14.81
C GLY A 125 -9.72 -18.32 14.95
N ILE A 126 -8.71 -17.47 15.17
CA ILE A 126 -8.85 -16.00 15.18
C ILE A 126 -8.41 -15.43 13.83
N MET A 127 -7.25 -15.86 13.34
CA MET A 127 -6.72 -15.46 12.03
C MET A 127 -6.47 -16.68 11.16
N GLY A 128 -6.92 -16.60 9.91
CA GLY A 128 -6.67 -17.58 8.87
C GLY A 128 -5.89 -16.97 7.71
N GLN A 129 -5.13 -17.80 7.00
CA GLN A 129 -4.46 -17.43 5.75
C GLN A 129 -4.79 -18.50 4.73
N THR A 130 -5.33 -18.09 3.58
CA THR A 130 -5.53 -18.98 2.43
C THR A 130 -4.56 -18.59 1.32
N TYR A 131 -4.38 -19.48 0.34
CA TYR A 131 -3.58 -19.17 -0.83
C TYR A 131 -4.15 -17.97 -1.61
N GLU A 132 -5.47 -17.88 -1.73
CA GLU A 132 -6.17 -16.80 -2.43
C GLU A 132 -5.93 -15.46 -1.72
N LYS A 133 -6.08 -15.40 -0.39
CA LYS A 133 -5.79 -14.18 0.38
C LYS A 133 -4.32 -13.79 0.37
N THR A 134 -3.43 -14.79 0.36
CA THR A 134 -1.99 -14.57 0.19
C THR A 134 -1.71 -13.93 -1.16
N LYS A 135 -2.27 -14.48 -2.24
CA LYS A 135 -2.12 -13.92 -3.59
C LYS A 135 -2.70 -12.52 -3.67
N GLU A 136 -3.93 -12.29 -3.20
CA GLU A 136 -4.56 -10.96 -3.18
C GLU A 136 -3.70 -9.92 -2.46
N CYS A 137 -3.12 -10.27 -1.31
CA CYS A 137 -2.24 -9.38 -0.57
C CYS A 137 -0.99 -8.99 -1.37
N LEU A 138 -0.33 -9.95 -2.03
CA LEU A 138 0.85 -9.68 -2.86
C LEU A 138 0.47 -8.82 -4.09
N GLU A 139 -0.65 -9.16 -4.75
CA GLU A 139 -1.17 -8.44 -5.91
C GLU A 139 -1.52 -6.99 -5.60
N THR A 140 -2.13 -6.71 -4.44
CA THR A 140 -2.46 -5.34 -4.04
C THR A 140 -1.24 -4.58 -3.51
N ASN A 141 -0.52 -5.15 -2.54
CA ASN A 141 0.47 -4.40 -1.78
C ASN A 141 1.75 -4.14 -2.58
N PHE A 142 2.22 -5.14 -3.33
CA PHE A 142 3.49 -5.07 -4.05
C PHE A 142 3.26 -4.81 -5.54
N TYR A 143 2.59 -5.72 -6.24
CA TYR A 143 2.37 -5.56 -7.68
C TYR A 143 1.49 -4.36 -8.03
N GLY A 144 0.47 -4.07 -7.24
CA GLY A 144 -0.37 -2.88 -7.41
C GLY A 144 0.41 -1.57 -7.22
N THR A 145 1.26 -1.52 -6.20
CA THR A 145 2.18 -0.38 -5.97
C THR A 145 3.12 -0.19 -7.17
N LYS A 146 3.76 -1.27 -7.65
CA LYS A 146 4.63 -1.27 -8.83
C LYS A 146 3.88 -0.76 -10.06
N ARG A 147 2.74 -1.38 -10.38
CA ARG A 147 1.92 -1.07 -11.57
C ARG A 147 1.45 0.38 -11.59
N VAL A 148 0.91 0.90 -10.48
CA VAL A 148 0.45 2.29 -10.40
C VAL A 148 1.62 3.26 -10.50
N THR A 149 2.76 2.94 -9.88
CA THR A 149 3.96 3.77 -9.95
C THR A 149 4.50 3.85 -11.37
N GLU A 150 4.64 2.71 -12.06
CA GLU A 150 5.10 2.65 -13.45
C GLU A 150 4.16 3.42 -14.39
N ALA A 151 2.85 3.23 -14.23
CA ALA A 151 1.83 3.93 -15.00
C ALA A 151 1.91 5.45 -14.81
N LEU A 152 2.11 5.93 -13.58
CA LEU A 152 2.12 7.37 -13.29
C LEU A 152 3.51 8.02 -13.41
N LEU A 153 4.57 7.23 -13.62
CA LEU A 153 5.93 7.73 -13.71
C LEU A 153 6.13 8.79 -14.80
N PRO A 154 5.58 8.65 -16.03
CA PRO A 154 5.71 9.69 -17.06
C PRO A 154 5.12 11.03 -16.62
N LEU A 155 3.98 11.03 -15.92
CA LEU A 155 3.36 12.25 -15.40
C LEU A 155 4.16 12.86 -14.24
N LEU A 156 4.74 12.01 -13.38
CA LEU A 156 5.61 12.43 -12.29
C LEU A 156 6.87 13.11 -12.82
N GLN A 157 7.47 12.61 -13.89
CA GLN A 157 8.68 13.20 -14.51
C GLN A 157 8.46 14.61 -15.04
N LEU A 158 7.21 15.01 -15.32
CA LEU A 158 6.86 16.38 -15.72
C LEU A 158 6.84 17.37 -14.54
N SER A 159 6.83 16.87 -13.29
CA SER A 159 6.90 17.72 -12.10
C SER A 159 8.34 18.09 -11.75
N LYS A 160 8.55 19.39 -11.47
CA LYS A 160 9.83 19.91 -10.95
C LYS A 160 10.18 19.38 -9.54
N SER A 161 9.23 18.77 -8.84
CA SER A 161 9.42 18.29 -7.48
C SER A 161 8.51 17.09 -7.17
N ALA A 162 8.53 16.08 -8.05
CA ALA A 162 7.79 14.84 -7.87
C ALA A 162 8.11 14.16 -6.53
N ARG A 163 7.09 13.52 -5.93
CA ARG A 163 7.21 12.71 -4.72
C ARG A 163 6.42 11.42 -4.88
N ILE A 164 7.01 10.29 -4.52
CA ILE A 164 6.31 9.01 -4.36
C ILE A 164 6.42 8.63 -2.88
N VAL A 165 5.30 8.29 -2.27
CA VAL A 165 5.22 7.83 -0.88
C VAL A 165 4.56 6.45 -0.88
N ASN A 166 5.31 5.42 -0.50
CA ASN A 166 4.79 4.07 -0.38
C ASN A 166 4.41 3.78 1.07
N MET A 167 3.13 3.47 1.32
CA MET A 167 2.68 3.12 2.66
C MET A 167 3.12 1.70 3.00
N SER A 168 4.17 1.60 3.81
CA SER A 168 4.73 0.32 4.26
C SER A 168 4.18 -0.12 5.64
N SER A 169 4.96 -0.90 6.38
CA SER A 169 4.66 -1.34 7.74
C SER A 169 5.95 -1.63 8.50
N PHE A 170 5.90 -1.51 9.83
CA PHE A 170 6.93 -2.04 10.72
C PHE A 170 7.21 -3.55 10.48
N TYR A 171 6.18 -4.31 10.07
CA TYR A 171 6.32 -5.72 9.71
C TYR A 171 7.10 -5.97 8.41
N GLY A 172 7.38 -4.93 7.62
CA GLY A 172 8.25 -5.00 6.44
C GLY A 172 9.75 -4.93 6.78
N GLN A 173 10.13 -4.81 8.06
CA GLN A 173 11.54 -4.87 8.46
C GLN A 173 12.10 -6.29 8.26
N LEU A 174 13.32 -6.38 7.74
CA LEU A 174 13.98 -7.65 7.42
C LEU A 174 14.08 -8.62 8.60
N LYS A 175 14.15 -8.14 9.84
CA LYS A 175 14.12 -8.99 11.05
C LYS A 175 12.86 -9.86 11.18
N TYR A 176 11.79 -9.53 10.47
CA TYR A 176 10.54 -10.31 10.42
C TYR A 176 10.46 -11.30 9.27
N ILE A 177 11.50 -11.40 8.44
CA ILE A 177 11.65 -12.42 7.39
C ILE A 177 12.55 -13.53 7.94
N GLY A 178 12.00 -14.70 8.22
CA GLY A 178 12.80 -15.82 8.76
C GLY A 178 13.67 -16.52 7.70
N ASN A 179 13.35 -16.37 6.41
CA ASN A 179 14.09 -16.99 5.33
C ASN A 179 15.39 -16.21 5.12
N GLU A 180 16.51 -16.73 5.62
CA GLU A 180 17.80 -16.01 5.62
C GLU A 180 18.31 -15.68 4.22
N LYS A 181 18.07 -16.54 3.23
CA LYS A 181 18.45 -16.26 1.83
C LYS A 181 17.66 -15.08 1.27
N ALA A 182 16.33 -15.10 1.41
CA ALA A 182 15.49 -13.99 0.97
C ALA A 182 15.82 -12.70 1.74
N LYS A 183 16.08 -12.80 3.05
CA LYS A 183 16.50 -11.66 3.88
C LYS A 183 17.80 -11.03 3.35
N ALA A 184 18.81 -11.85 3.05
CA ALA A 184 20.10 -11.38 2.55
C ALA A 184 19.95 -10.68 1.20
N GLU A 185 19.14 -11.25 0.29
CA GLU A 185 18.90 -10.65 -1.02
C GLU A 185 18.09 -9.36 -0.93
N LEU A 186 17.02 -9.31 -0.13
CA LEU A 186 16.24 -8.08 0.10
C LEU A 186 17.05 -6.98 0.80
N GLY A 187 18.11 -7.33 1.53
CA GLY A 187 19.01 -6.39 2.18
C GLY A 187 20.18 -5.91 1.33
N ASN A 188 20.39 -6.49 0.14
CA ASN A 188 21.54 -6.16 -0.71
C ASN A 188 21.19 -5.09 -1.76
N ILE A 189 21.22 -3.83 -1.32
CA ILE A 189 20.85 -2.64 -2.12
C ILE A 189 21.67 -2.53 -3.41
N GLU A 190 22.92 -3.00 -3.43
CA GLU A 190 23.80 -2.85 -4.59
C GLU A 190 23.41 -3.76 -5.77
N SER A 191 22.82 -4.93 -5.49
CA SER A 191 22.46 -5.92 -6.51
C SER A 191 20.95 -6.08 -6.73
N LEU A 192 20.14 -5.39 -5.95
CA LEU A 192 18.70 -5.60 -5.94
C LEU A 192 18.07 -5.02 -7.21
N THR A 193 17.25 -5.83 -7.88
CA THR A 193 16.45 -5.41 -9.04
C THR A 193 14.98 -5.73 -8.84
N VAL A 194 14.13 -5.06 -9.61
CA VAL A 194 12.68 -5.30 -9.60
C VAL A 194 12.35 -6.74 -9.99
N GLU A 195 13.08 -7.32 -10.93
CA GLU A 195 12.91 -8.72 -11.34
C GLU A 195 13.27 -9.67 -10.19
N ARG A 196 14.33 -9.35 -9.43
CA ARG A 196 14.70 -10.17 -8.28
C ARG A 196 13.67 -10.07 -7.16
N LEU A 197 13.08 -8.90 -6.93
CA LEU A 197 11.96 -8.74 -6.02
C LEU A 197 10.76 -9.60 -6.44
N ASP A 198 10.42 -9.60 -7.73
CA ASP A 198 9.37 -10.45 -8.30
C ASP A 198 9.66 -11.94 -8.03
N GLU A 199 10.90 -12.39 -8.28
CA GLU A 199 11.31 -13.78 -8.03
C GLU A 199 11.22 -14.19 -6.56
N ILE A 200 11.61 -13.32 -5.62
CA ILE A 200 11.51 -13.56 -4.17
C ILE A 200 10.04 -13.67 -3.75
N VAL A 201 9.20 -12.74 -4.20
CA VAL A 201 7.75 -12.75 -3.92
C VAL A 201 7.09 -14.01 -4.47
N GLN A 202 7.43 -14.42 -5.70
CA GLN A 202 6.94 -15.65 -6.31
C GLN A 202 7.48 -16.90 -5.61
N TRP A 203 8.72 -16.88 -5.11
CA TRP A 203 9.28 -17.97 -4.32
C TRP A 203 8.50 -18.19 -3.02
N PHE A 204 8.19 -17.10 -2.29
CA PHE A 204 7.31 -17.17 -1.13
C PHE A 204 5.93 -17.73 -1.49
N LEU A 205 5.29 -17.24 -2.57
CA LEU A 205 3.97 -17.70 -2.97
C LEU A 205 3.94 -19.20 -3.33
N ARG A 206 4.98 -19.71 -4.01
CA ARG A 206 5.16 -21.15 -4.26
C ARG A 206 5.30 -21.94 -2.97
N ALA A 207 6.13 -21.45 -2.04
CA ALA A 207 6.31 -22.09 -0.74
C ALA A 207 5.00 -22.12 0.07
N PHE A 208 4.16 -21.07 -0.02
CA PHE A 208 2.83 -21.06 0.58
C PHE A 208 1.95 -22.15 -0.03
N LYS A 209 1.86 -22.21 -1.37
CA LYS A 209 1.04 -23.18 -2.11
C LYS A 209 1.40 -24.63 -1.79
N GLU A 210 2.69 -24.89 -1.60
CA GLU A 210 3.22 -26.22 -1.28
C GLU A 210 3.16 -26.57 0.22
N ASN A 211 2.59 -25.70 1.07
CA ASN A 211 2.60 -25.84 2.53
C ASN A 211 4.02 -25.95 3.13
N LYS A 212 5.00 -25.27 2.53
CA LYS A 212 6.43 -25.30 2.91
C LYS A 212 6.92 -24.03 3.59
N LEU A 213 6.04 -23.15 4.09
CA LEU A 213 6.47 -21.92 4.75
C LEU A 213 7.41 -22.21 5.93
N GLN A 214 6.98 -23.04 6.87
CA GLN A 214 7.77 -23.39 8.05
C GLN A 214 9.08 -24.11 7.68
N ALA A 215 9.00 -25.09 6.76
CA ALA A 215 10.16 -25.85 6.29
C ALA A 215 11.20 -24.95 5.60
N ASN A 216 10.75 -23.91 4.90
CA ASN A 216 11.61 -22.95 4.21
C ASN A 216 11.87 -21.68 5.05
N ALA A 217 11.59 -21.73 6.36
CA ALA A 217 11.76 -20.64 7.32
C ALA A 217 11.05 -19.31 6.94
N TRP A 218 10.03 -19.34 6.09
CA TRP A 218 9.20 -18.17 5.85
C TRP A 218 8.35 -17.85 7.09
N PRO A 219 7.96 -16.57 7.28
CA PRO A 219 6.99 -16.23 8.33
C PRO A 219 5.71 -17.05 8.16
N ILE A 220 5.15 -17.54 9.26
CA ILE A 220 3.92 -18.34 9.26
C ILE A 220 2.70 -17.54 9.75
N THR A 221 2.91 -16.40 10.41
CA THR A 221 1.86 -15.45 10.78
C THR A 221 1.91 -14.19 9.93
N VAL A 222 0.74 -13.70 9.47
CA VAL A 222 0.61 -12.51 8.62
C VAL A 222 1.68 -12.47 7.51
N SER A 223 1.92 -13.61 6.89
CA SER A 223 3.13 -13.92 6.14
C SER A 223 3.19 -13.16 4.82
N ALA A 224 2.10 -13.18 4.06
CA ALA A 224 1.95 -12.42 2.82
C ALA A 224 2.14 -10.92 3.08
N TYR A 225 1.59 -10.41 4.18
CA TYR A 225 1.71 -9.00 4.54
C TYR A 225 3.16 -8.62 4.83
N ARG A 226 3.88 -9.38 5.66
CA ARG A 226 5.32 -9.17 5.93
C ARG A 226 6.16 -9.18 4.66
N VAL A 227 6.00 -10.22 3.83
CA VAL A 227 6.77 -10.36 2.58
C VAL A 227 6.45 -9.21 1.63
N SER A 228 5.16 -8.87 1.45
CA SER A 228 4.76 -7.76 0.56
C SER A 228 5.33 -6.42 1.01
N LYS A 229 5.33 -6.11 2.31
CA LYS A 229 5.86 -4.84 2.83
C LYS A 229 7.39 -4.79 2.86
N ALA A 230 8.06 -5.93 3.04
CA ALA A 230 9.50 -6.01 2.84
C ALA A 230 9.88 -5.74 1.37
N ALA A 231 9.15 -6.33 0.42
CA ALA A 231 9.37 -6.11 -1.01
C ALA A 231 9.05 -4.67 -1.46
N VAL A 232 8.10 -3.97 -0.81
CA VAL A 232 7.83 -2.54 -1.06
C VAL A 232 8.93 -1.61 -0.50
N ASN A 233 9.65 -2.04 0.53
CA ASN A 233 10.73 -1.25 1.14
C ASN A 233 12.07 -1.37 0.41
N ALA A 234 12.30 -2.53 -0.20
CA ALA A 234 13.54 -2.91 -0.84
C ALA A 234 13.60 -2.29 -2.24
#